data_AF-A0A6S6PRW5-F1
#
_entry.id   AF-A0A6S6PRW5-F1
#
_cell.length_a   1.000
_cell.length_b   1.000
_cell.length_c   1.000
_cell.angle_alpha   90.00
_cell.angle_beta   90.00
_cell.angle_gamma   90.00
#
_symmetry.space_group_name_H-M   'P 1'
#
loop_
_entity.id
_entity.type
_entity.pdbx_description
1 polymer ?
#
loop_
_entity_poly.entity_id
_entity_poly.type
_entity_poly.pdbx_seq_one_letter_code
_entity_poly.pdbx_strand_id
1 'polypeptide(L)'
;MLTFDEVVQSPDNLMGVKAVWGVSQEAVMCFSTRGRAEGVAERSLSQKFFVTIGAGSDVPSGLDGHVLELVKVTGVYGETKAFVQDSVLKSKLMQWPFAIVTSETYDITGHPHLINDLGFPDRRILTNAFDGVKRDDERILELWEKIKNHPIQHKTEILPPPGFLDTGKVEYFSTFYPRLKITSAEGKKVWKLSLEVERSRELKRAVKEANKLQHGGILTCEGCGYSDPVDGMFDAHHLQPVSCGERESTLDDLVVLCPTCHRWVHVKGQDKLAPLPIPKLREIKGLPPI
;
A
#
# COMPACT_ATOMS: atom_id res chain seq x y z
N MET A 1 0.77 31.80 9.32
CA MET A 1 2.07 31.13 9.13
C MET A 1 2.35 30.48 10.46
N LEU A 2 2.54 29.15 10.48
CA LEU A 2 2.66 28.37 11.71
C LEU A 2 3.99 28.72 12.39
N THR A 3 4.02 28.86 13.72
CA THR A 3 5.26 29.06 14.47
C THR A 3 5.73 27.78 15.15
N PHE A 4 7.02 27.73 15.50
CA PHE A 4 7.64 26.55 16.08
C PHE A 4 6.97 26.11 17.40
N ASP A 5 6.62 27.06 18.26
CA ASP A 5 5.97 26.82 19.55
C ASP A 5 4.51 26.35 19.44
N GLU A 6 3.79 26.71 18.38
CA GLU A 6 2.45 26.19 18.10
C GLU A 6 2.47 24.66 17.88
N VAL A 7 3.58 24.10 17.40
CA VAL A 7 3.74 22.66 17.14
C VAL A 7 4.34 21.91 18.32
N VAL A 8 5.43 22.41 18.90
CA VAL A 8 6.19 21.68 19.93
C VAL A 8 5.72 22.01 21.34
N GLN A 9 5.07 23.16 21.56
CA GLN A 9 4.45 23.65 22.81
C GLN A 9 5.38 23.86 24.02
N SER A 10 6.42 23.05 24.19
CA SER A 10 7.40 23.13 25.28
C SER A 10 8.76 22.61 24.82
N PRO A 11 9.88 23.20 25.28
CA PRO A 11 11.22 22.64 25.02
C PRO A 11 11.40 21.22 25.58
N ASP A 12 10.58 20.79 26.54
CA ASP A 12 10.61 19.42 27.07
C ASP A 12 10.16 18.39 26.02
N ASN A 13 9.35 18.79 25.05
CA ASN A 13 8.94 17.93 23.95
C ASN A 13 10.02 17.79 22.86
N LEU A 14 11.11 18.58 22.94
CA LEU A 14 12.27 18.45 22.06
C LEU A 14 13.22 17.37 22.57
N MET A 15 13.32 16.30 21.81
CA MET A 15 14.26 15.22 22.02
C MET A 15 15.72 15.62 21.80
N GLY A 16 15.97 16.76 21.14
CA GLY A 16 17.30 17.32 20.91
C GLY A 16 17.53 17.78 19.48
N VAL A 17 18.79 17.73 19.04
CA VAL A 17 19.20 18.02 17.67
C VAL A 17 19.84 16.80 17.01
N LYS A 18 19.77 16.73 15.68
CA LYS A 18 20.50 15.75 14.87
C LYS A 18 21.21 16.47 13.72
N ALA A 19 22.49 16.16 13.55
CA ALA A 19 23.22 16.61 12.37
C ALA A 19 22.81 15.78 11.15
N VAL A 20 22.54 16.47 10.05
CA VAL A 20 22.13 15.90 8.76
C VAL A 20 22.92 16.55 7.63
N TRP A 21 23.04 15.87 6.50
CA TRP A 21 23.71 16.40 5.31
C TRP A 21 22.77 17.23 4.42
N GLY A 22 21.46 17.19 4.64
CA GLY A 22 20.47 17.92 3.86
C GLY A 22 19.05 17.78 4.41
N VAL A 23 18.09 18.36 3.70
CA VAL A 23 16.65 18.31 4.04
C VAL A 23 16.03 16.95 3.70
N SER A 24 15.00 16.58 4.46
CA SER A 24 14.25 15.33 4.31
C SER A 24 13.60 15.24 2.93
N GLN A 25 13.77 14.08 2.27
CA GLN A 25 13.13 13.73 1.00
C GLN A 25 12.10 12.60 1.15
N GLU A 26 12.23 11.80 2.21
CA GLU A 26 11.28 10.78 2.60
C GLU A 26 11.06 10.85 4.11
N ALA A 27 9.97 10.25 4.59
CA ALA A 27 9.56 10.27 5.99
C ALA A 27 10.38 9.33 6.89
N VAL A 28 11.71 9.44 6.80
CA VAL A 28 12.66 8.61 7.54
C VAL A 28 13.85 9.41 8.03
N MET A 29 14.41 9.02 9.16
CA MET A 29 15.67 9.55 9.66
C MET A 29 16.64 8.41 9.97
N CYS A 30 17.85 8.47 9.41
CA CYS A 30 18.78 7.34 9.39
C CYS A 30 19.88 7.41 10.48
N PHE A 31 20.37 6.23 10.87
CA PHE A 31 21.34 5.98 11.92
C PHE A 31 22.27 4.82 11.53
N SER A 32 23.51 4.84 12.02
CA SER A 32 24.52 3.82 11.70
C SER A 32 24.27 2.49 12.42
N THR A 33 23.68 2.52 13.62
CA THR A 33 23.43 1.33 14.41
C THR A 33 21.97 1.20 14.85
N ARG A 34 21.54 -0.04 15.02
CA ARG A 34 20.19 -0.38 15.48
C ARG A 34 19.86 0.28 16.82
N GLY A 35 20.76 0.17 17.80
CA GLY A 35 20.53 0.69 19.15
C GLY A 35 20.36 2.21 19.20
N ARG A 36 20.91 2.95 18.22
CA ARG A 36 20.68 4.39 18.13
C ARG A 36 19.31 4.73 17.57
N ALA A 37 18.85 4.02 16.55
CA ALA A 37 17.49 4.16 16.03
C ALA A 37 16.46 3.75 17.10
N GLU A 38 16.71 2.63 17.79
CA GLU A 38 15.89 2.14 18.91
C GLU A 38 15.80 3.17 20.04
N GLY A 39 16.92 3.72 20.50
CA GLY A 39 16.91 4.73 21.56
C GLY A 39 16.17 6.03 21.18
N VAL A 40 16.14 6.39 19.89
CA VAL A 40 15.31 7.53 19.43
C VAL A 40 13.83 7.14 19.42
N ALA A 41 13.48 5.93 18.98
CA ALA A 41 12.11 5.42 19.03
C ALA A 41 11.56 5.29 20.47
N GLU A 42 12.40 4.87 21.42
CA GLU A 42 12.02 4.84 22.84
C GLU A 42 11.72 6.24 23.37
N ARG A 43 12.59 7.21 23.07
CA ARG A 43 12.41 8.60 23.49
C ARG A 43 11.25 9.29 22.79
N SER A 44 10.83 8.85 21.61
CA SER A 44 9.72 9.48 20.88
C SER A 44 8.39 9.33 21.61
N LEU A 45 8.28 8.39 22.56
CA LEU A 45 7.08 8.24 23.38
C LEU A 45 6.81 9.45 24.28
N SER A 46 7.86 10.11 24.77
CA SER A 46 7.78 11.31 25.62
C SER A 46 8.18 12.59 24.88
N GLN A 47 9.21 12.54 24.04
CA GLN A 47 9.77 13.68 23.32
C GLN A 47 9.68 13.43 21.81
N LYS A 48 8.58 13.85 21.21
CA LYS A 48 8.22 13.47 19.82
C LYS A 48 9.01 14.21 18.75
N PHE A 49 9.70 15.29 19.11
CA PHE A 49 10.27 16.21 18.13
C PHE A 49 11.78 16.30 18.24
N PHE A 50 12.49 16.49 17.13
CA PHE A 50 13.87 17.00 17.17
C PHE A 50 14.11 17.96 16.02
N VAL A 51 15.17 18.74 16.14
CA VAL A 51 15.58 19.70 15.12
C VAL A 51 16.75 19.14 14.32
N THR A 52 16.70 19.26 13.00
CA THR A 52 17.82 18.92 12.12
C THR A 52 18.68 20.14 11.84
N ILE A 53 19.99 19.95 11.83
CA ILE A 53 20.96 21.00 11.55
C ILE A 53 21.94 20.47 10.51
N GLY A 54 22.19 21.27 9.48
CA GLY A 54 23.16 20.91 8.44
C GLY A 54 24.56 20.83 9.01
N ALA A 55 25.19 19.65 8.98
CA ALA A 55 26.57 19.46 9.41
C ALA A 55 27.14 18.13 8.92
N GLY A 56 28.43 18.10 8.60
CA GLY A 56 29.15 16.92 8.14
C GLY A 56 30.19 17.25 7.08
N SER A 57 30.92 16.24 6.60
CA SER A 57 31.85 16.40 5.47
C SER A 57 31.13 16.72 4.16
N ASP A 58 29.93 16.17 3.98
CA ASP A 58 29.20 16.15 2.71
C ASP A 58 27.98 17.08 2.71
N VAL A 59 27.85 17.94 3.72
CA VAL A 59 26.78 18.95 3.75
C VAL A 59 27.05 20.03 2.69
N PRO A 60 26.06 20.42 1.88
CA PRO A 60 26.20 21.56 0.97
C PRO A 60 26.57 22.83 1.74
N SER A 61 27.43 23.67 1.15
CA SER A 61 27.90 24.91 1.79
C SER A 61 26.76 25.86 2.20
N GLY A 62 25.63 25.83 1.49
CA GLY A 62 24.45 26.62 1.83
C GLY A 62 23.62 26.10 3.00
N LEU A 63 23.89 24.88 3.49
CA LEU A 63 23.16 24.27 4.61
C LEU A 63 24.05 24.07 5.84
N ASP A 64 25.37 24.12 5.70
CA ASP A 64 26.30 23.94 6.80
C ASP A 64 26.06 24.97 7.93
N GLY A 65 25.83 24.48 9.14
CA GLY A 65 25.53 25.30 10.32
C GLY A 65 24.13 25.90 10.35
N HIS A 66 23.25 25.59 9.39
CA HIS A 66 21.89 26.11 9.35
C HIS A 66 20.90 25.14 10.01
N VAL A 67 19.91 25.70 10.69
CA VAL A 67 18.81 24.96 11.31
C VAL A 67 17.75 24.70 10.25
N LEU A 68 17.53 23.43 9.89
CA LEU A 68 16.84 23.08 8.66
C LEU A 68 15.37 22.73 8.88
N GLU A 69 15.11 21.70 9.69
CA GLU A 69 13.77 21.13 9.83
C GLU A 69 13.45 20.83 11.30
N LEU A 70 12.16 20.92 11.63
CA LEU A 70 11.57 20.32 12.81
C LEU A 70 10.92 18.99 12.39
N VAL A 71 11.35 17.90 13.01
CA VAL A 71 10.91 16.55 12.65
C VAL A 71 10.16 15.93 13.81
N LYS A 72 8.94 15.46 13.54
CA LYS A 72 8.16 14.64 14.47
C LYS A 72 8.41 13.16 14.17
N VAL A 73 8.81 12.40 15.17
CA VAL A 73 9.12 10.98 15.05
C VAL A 73 8.12 10.07 15.76
N THR A 74 8.11 8.82 15.31
CA THR A 74 7.24 7.76 15.81
C THR A 74 8.05 6.70 16.55
N GLY A 75 7.39 5.78 17.26
CA GLY A 75 8.06 4.63 17.88
C GLY A 75 8.52 3.55 16.88
N VAL A 76 8.28 3.74 15.57
CA VAL A 76 8.58 2.74 14.55
C VAL A 76 9.98 2.93 14.00
N TYR A 77 10.82 1.91 14.15
CA TYR A 77 12.20 1.90 13.65
C TYR A 77 12.54 0.58 12.98
N GLY A 78 13.65 0.51 12.23
CA GLY A 78 13.88 -0.63 11.35
C GLY A 78 15.05 -0.48 10.40
N GLU A 79 15.13 -1.40 9.44
CA GLU A 79 16.14 -1.36 8.38
C GLU A 79 15.82 -0.22 7.40
N THR A 80 16.78 0.66 7.10
CA THR A 80 16.58 1.81 6.19
C THR A 80 16.04 1.38 4.84
N LYS A 81 16.55 0.27 4.28
CA LYS A 81 16.08 -0.29 3.01
C LYS A 81 14.63 -0.75 3.02
N ALA A 82 14.03 -0.95 4.20
CA ALA A 82 12.63 -1.31 4.34
C ALA A 82 11.73 -0.09 4.18
N PHE A 83 12.18 1.09 4.61
CA PHE A 83 11.36 2.30 4.63
C PHE A 83 11.60 3.22 3.42
N VAL A 84 12.80 3.21 2.85
CA VAL A 84 13.14 4.06 1.70
C VAL A 84 12.67 3.44 0.39
N GLN A 85 11.80 4.16 -0.34
CA GLN A 85 11.22 3.69 -1.60
C GLN A 85 12.04 4.12 -2.81
N ASP A 86 12.54 5.35 -2.84
CA ASP A 86 13.30 5.87 -3.98
C ASP A 86 14.64 5.14 -4.12
N SER A 87 14.88 4.55 -5.30
CA SER A 87 16.05 3.71 -5.54
C SER A 87 17.40 4.46 -5.47
N VAL A 88 17.39 5.75 -5.83
CA VAL A 88 18.60 6.60 -5.83
C VAL A 88 18.92 7.02 -4.40
N LEU A 89 17.92 7.52 -3.66
CA LEU A 89 18.03 7.89 -2.26
C LEU A 89 18.40 6.69 -1.40
N LYS A 90 17.78 5.54 -1.65
CA LYS A 90 18.11 4.28 -0.98
C LYS A 90 19.60 3.97 -1.10
N SER A 91 20.17 4.12 -2.29
CA SER A 91 21.60 3.87 -2.51
C SER A 91 22.50 4.81 -1.70
N LYS A 92 22.11 6.08 -1.55
CA LYS A 92 22.82 7.05 -0.70
C LYS A 92 22.67 6.73 0.79
N LEU A 93 21.49 6.30 1.21
CA LEU A 93 21.18 6.03 2.62
C LEU A 93 21.66 4.65 3.10
N MET A 94 22.11 3.76 2.20
CA MET A 94 22.61 2.42 2.58
C MET A 94 23.74 2.43 3.60
N GLN A 95 24.53 3.51 3.68
CA GLN A 95 25.59 3.66 4.67
C GLN A 95 25.08 3.81 6.11
N TRP A 96 23.80 4.15 6.28
CA TRP A 96 23.09 4.15 7.55
C TRP A 96 22.01 3.06 7.52
N PRO A 97 22.32 1.83 7.97
CA PRO A 97 21.45 0.67 7.75
C PRO A 97 20.16 0.68 8.56
N PHE A 98 20.01 1.59 9.52
CA PHE A 98 18.81 1.70 10.36
C PHE A 98 18.17 3.07 10.26
N ALA A 99 16.84 3.11 10.39
CA ALA A 99 16.09 4.35 10.37
C ALA A 99 14.89 4.29 11.31
N ILE A 100 14.39 5.47 11.64
CA ILE A 100 13.10 5.70 12.30
C ILE A 100 12.13 6.36 11.32
N VAL A 101 10.84 6.05 11.41
CA VAL A 101 9.81 6.68 10.59
C VAL A 101 9.39 8.00 11.21
N THR A 102 9.37 9.06 10.41
CA THR A 102 8.87 10.39 10.80
C THR A 102 7.38 10.49 10.46
N SER A 103 6.59 11.16 11.29
CA SER A 103 5.16 11.36 11.05
C SER A 103 4.86 12.69 10.38
N GLU A 104 5.60 13.73 10.76
CA GLU A 104 5.46 15.09 10.24
C GLU A 104 6.84 15.72 10.13
N THR A 105 7.07 16.50 9.08
CA THR A 105 8.31 17.27 8.88
C THR A 105 7.96 18.71 8.54
N TYR A 106 8.59 19.64 9.23
CA TYR A 106 8.37 21.07 9.04
C TYR A 106 9.67 21.74 8.61
N ASP A 107 9.64 22.46 7.51
CA ASP A 107 10.72 23.34 7.08
C ASP A 107 10.80 24.55 8.00
N ILE A 108 12.00 24.89 8.48
CA ILE A 108 12.23 26.12 9.24
C ILE A 108 12.55 27.23 8.24
N THR A 109 11.62 28.15 8.05
CA THR A 109 11.65 29.11 6.94
C THR A 109 12.99 29.86 6.90
N GLY A 110 13.66 29.87 5.74
CA GLY A 110 14.92 30.61 5.57
C GLY A 110 16.14 30.00 6.25
N HIS A 111 15.98 28.87 6.94
CA HIS A 111 17.05 28.06 7.55
C HIS A 111 18.09 28.90 8.31
N PRO A 112 17.78 29.49 9.48
CA PRO A 112 18.72 30.40 10.14
C PRO A 112 20.04 29.71 10.52
N HIS A 113 21.16 30.42 10.33
CA HIS A 113 22.49 29.93 10.69
C HIS A 113 22.73 30.05 12.20
N LEU A 114 23.21 28.98 12.84
CA LEU A 114 23.42 28.91 14.29
C LEU A 114 24.23 30.09 14.85
N ILE A 115 25.39 30.37 14.26
CA ILE A 115 26.29 31.43 14.75
C ILE A 115 25.81 32.81 14.31
N ASN A 116 25.75 33.02 12.99
CA ASN A 116 25.48 34.34 12.40
C ASN A 116 24.08 34.90 12.71
N ASP A 117 23.04 34.06 12.73
CA ASP A 117 21.65 34.52 12.86
C ASP A 117 21.09 34.29 14.27
N LEU A 118 21.36 33.11 14.85
CA LEU A 118 20.84 32.76 16.19
C LEU A 118 21.77 33.20 17.33
N GLY A 119 23.02 33.56 17.01
CA GLY A 119 23.98 34.09 17.98
C GLY A 119 24.64 33.03 18.85
N PHE A 120 24.68 31.76 18.42
CA PHE A 120 25.44 30.74 19.13
C PHE A 120 26.95 31.04 19.08
N PRO A 121 27.70 30.86 20.18
CA PRO A 121 29.13 31.14 20.20
C PRO A 121 29.94 30.16 19.34
N ASP A 122 29.40 28.96 19.12
CA ASP A 122 30.02 27.87 18.38
C ASP A 122 28.96 26.82 17.99
N ARG A 123 29.42 25.73 17.35
CA ARG A 123 28.56 24.62 16.91
C ARG A 123 28.51 23.46 17.92
N ARG A 124 28.88 23.66 19.20
CA ARG A 124 28.93 22.56 20.20
C ARG A 124 27.56 21.94 20.49
N ILE A 125 26.45 22.60 20.15
CA ILE A 125 25.12 21.98 20.17
C ILE A 125 25.05 20.69 19.32
N LEU A 126 25.92 20.56 18.30
CA LEU A 126 26.04 19.38 17.44
C LEU A 126 27.01 18.31 17.97
N THR A 127 27.62 18.51 19.15
CA THR A 127 28.59 17.56 19.70
C THR A 127 27.93 16.19 19.87
N ASN A 128 28.50 15.17 19.21
CA ASN A 128 27.97 13.79 19.16
C ASN A 128 26.58 13.63 18.47
N ALA A 129 26.09 14.64 17.74
CA ALA A 129 24.78 14.63 17.09
C ALA A 129 24.77 14.08 15.64
N PHE A 130 25.92 13.68 15.09
CA PHE A 130 26.03 13.16 13.71
C PHE A 130 25.25 11.87 13.50
N ASP A 131 25.35 10.98 14.48
CA ASP A 131 24.83 9.63 14.34
C ASP A 131 23.76 9.33 15.40
N GLY A 132 23.16 10.36 16.01
CA GLY A 132 22.08 10.22 16.98
C GLY A 132 21.41 11.56 17.26
N VAL A 133 20.25 11.54 17.90
CA VAL A 133 19.59 12.76 18.37
C VAL A 133 20.14 13.07 19.77
N LYS A 134 20.79 14.22 19.95
CA LYS A 134 21.44 14.61 21.20
C LYS A 134 20.77 15.81 21.84
N ARG A 135 20.63 15.71 23.16
CA ARG A 135 20.07 16.75 24.02
C ARG A 135 21.10 17.14 25.05
N ASP A 136 21.45 18.41 25.03
CA ASP A 136 22.11 19.15 26.08
C ASP A 136 21.09 20.19 26.54
N ASP A 137 20.62 20.10 27.79
CA ASP A 137 19.46 20.87 28.24
C ASP A 137 19.69 22.39 28.13
N GLU A 138 20.88 22.86 28.50
CA GLU A 138 21.22 24.29 28.43
C GLU A 138 21.17 24.77 26.97
N ARG A 139 21.75 23.99 26.05
CA ARG A 139 21.78 24.33 24.62
C ARG A 139 20.43 24.21 23.94
N ILE A 140 19.60 23.25 24.34
CA ILE A 140 18.24 23.11 23.80
C ILE A 140 17.33 24.23 24.29
N LEU A 141 17.46 24.66 25.55
CA LEU A 141 16.74 25.83 26.05
C LEU A 141 17.20 27.11 25.35
N GLU A 142 18.51 27.28 25.14
CA GLU A 142 19.05 28.38 24.34
C GLU A 142 18.48 28.36 22.91
N LEU A 143 18.50 27.21 22.24
CA LEU A 143 17.95 27.05 20.89
C LEU A 143 16.45 27.39 20.86
N TRP A 144 15.68 26.82 21.79
CA TRP A 144 14.25 27.05 21.93
C TRP A 144 13.93 28.54 22.03
N GLU A 145 14.60 29.28 22.91
CA GLU A 145 14.34 30.71 23.08
C GLU A 145 14.61 31.52 21.79
N LYS A 146 15.56 31.06 20.96
CA LYS A 146 15.88 31.70 19.68
C LYS A 146 14.89 31.36 18.57
N ILE A 147 14.30 30.16 18.57
CA ILE A 147 13.49 29.67 17.43
C ILE A 147 12.00 29.46 17.73
N LYS A 148 11.54 29.59 18.99
CA LYS A 148 10.15 29.30 19.36
C LYS A 148 9.10 30.09 18.56
N ASN A 149 9.40 31.34 18.21
CA ASN A 149 8.51 32.19 17.41
C ASN A 149 8.84 32.16 15.91
N HIS A 150 9.79 31.30 15.49
CA HIS A 150 10.24 31.24 14.11
C HIS A 150 9.14 30.64 13.23
N PRO A 151 8.84 31.22 12.05
CA PRO A 151 7.91 30.62 11.11
C PRO A 151 8.41 29.28 10.58
N ILE A 152 7.51 28.31 10.52
CA ILE A 152 7.72 26.98 9.97
C ILE A 152 6.64 26.63 8.94
N GLN A 153 6.97 25.74 8.01
CA GLN A 153 6.06 25.26 6.98
C GLN A 153 6.00 23.73 6.99
N HIS A 154 4.80 23.16 7.11
CA HIS A 154 4.64 21.71 7.01
C HIS A 154 4.96 21.22 5.59
N LYS A 155 5.90 20.26 5.48
CA LYS A 155 6.29 19.61 4.23
C LYS A 155 5.32 18.49 3.90
N THR A 156 4.17 18.86 3.35
CA THR A 156 3.06 17.94 3.01
C THR A 156 3.43 16.87 1.97
N GLU A 157 4.54 17.05 1.27
CA GLU A 157 5.11 16.07 0.34
C GLU A 157 5.88 14.94 1.03
N ILE A 158 6.32 15.14 2.28
CA ILE A 158 7.03 14.14 3.07
C ILE A 158 6.00 13.30 3.82
N LEU A 159 5.49 12.28 3.14
CA LEU A 159 4.46 11.41 3.67
C LEU A 159 5.06 10.14 4.28
N PRO A 160 4.55 9.68 5.44
CA PRO A 160 4.82 8.33 5.92
C PRO A 160 4.46 7.30 4.84
N PRO A 161 5.13 6.14 4.81
CA PRO A 161 4.90 5.23 3.71
C PRO A 161 3.47 4.63 3.74
N PRO A 162 2.91 4.15 2.61
CA PRO A 162 1.48 3.84 2.50
C PRO A 162 1.00 2.76 3.47
N GLY A 163 -0.07 3.02 4.22
CA GLY A 163 -0.58 2.07 5.22
C GLY A 163 0.23 2.03 6.51
N PHE A 164 1.17 2.97 6.71
CA PHE A 164 1.83 3.19 7.97
C PHE A 164 0.82 3.60 9.04
N LEU A 165 0.89 2.94 10.20
CA LEU A 165 0.12 3.27 11.39
C LEU A 165 1.10 3.49 12.55
N ASP A 166 1.10 4.70 13.10
CA ASP A 166 1.79 4.95 14.37
C ASP A 166 0.95 4.38 15.52
N THR A 167 1.38 3.25 16.07
CA THR A 167 0.70 2.57 17.17
C THR A 167 0.95 3.22 18.52
N GLY A 168 1.84 4.24 18.58
CA GLY A 168 2.29 4.84 19.83
C GLY A 168 3.15 3.91 20.69
N LYS A 169 3.71 2.86 20.09
CA LYS A 169 4.60 1.89 20.74
C LYS A 169 5.93 1.81 20.01
N VAL A 170 6.96 1.36 20.72
CA VAL A 170 8.26 1.07 20.12
C VAL A 170 8.18 -0.26 19.39
N GLU A 171 8.35 -0.23 18.07
CA GLU A 171 8.24 -1.42 17.22
C GLU A 171 9.35 -1.47 16.17
N TYR A 172 9.97 -2.65 16.05
CA TYR A 172 10.99 -2.91 15.03
C TYR A 172 10.39 -3.54 13.77
N PHE A 173 10.68 -2.96 12.60
CA PHE A 173 10.28 -3.49 11.31
C PHE A 173 11.50 -3.78 10.42
N SER A 174 11.61 -5.02 9.94
CA SER A 174 12.61 -5.39 8.91
C SER A 174 12.04 -5.31 7.48
N THR A 175 10.72 -5.23 7.35
CA THR A 175 10.01 -5.08 6.07
C THR A 175 8.80 -4.18 6.28
N PHE A 176 8.51 -3.30 5.33
CA PHE A 176 7.38 -2.36 5.44
C PHE A 176 6.01 -3.04 5.32
N TYR A 177 5.92 -4.12 4.53
CA TYR A 177 4.71 -4.93 4.48
C TYR A 177 4.67 -5.88 5.68
N PRO A 178 3.52 -5.99 6.39
CA PRO A 178 3.34 -7.03 7.38
C PRO A 178 3.57 -8.37 6.69
N ARG A 179 4.40 -9.23 7.28
CA ARG A 179 4.41 -10.65 6.90
C ARG A 179 3.05 -11.20 7.32
N LEU A 180 2.05 -11.10 6.44
CA LEU A 180 0.76 -11.75 6.61
C LEU A 180 1.03 -13.26 6.67
N LYS A 181 1.18 -13.80 7.88
CA LYS A 181 1.10 -15.24 8.12
C LYS A 181 -0.38 -15.64 8.01
N ILE A 182 -0.90 -15.64 6.79
CA ILE A 182 -2.17 -16.31 6.49
C ILE A 182 -1.83 -17.80 6.40
N THR A 183 -2.06 -18.51 7.50
CA THR A 183 -1.96 -19.97 7.52
C THR A 183 -3.33 -20.54 7.86
N SER A 184 -3.92 -21.27 6.93
CA SER A 184 -5.15 -22.03 7.13
C SER A 184 -4.85 -23.53 6.97
N ALA A 185 -5.48 -24.36 7.79
CA ALA A 185 -5.43 -25.81 7.61
C ALA A 185 -6.34 -26.19 6.43
N GLU A 186 -5.77 -26.21 5.23
CA GLU A 186 -6.44 -26.63 4.00
C GLU A 186 -6.23 -28.14 3.75
N GLY A 187 -6.98 -28.73 2.81
CA GLY A 187 -6.79 -30.13 2.41
C GLY A 187 -7.50 -31.20 3.26
N LYS A 188 -8.22 -30.81 4.32
CA LYS A 188 -9.11 -31.75 5.05
C LYS A 188 -10.22 -32.22 4.11
N LYS A 189 -10.28 -33.54 3.89
CA LYS A 189 -11.42 -34.17 3.18
C LYS A 189 -12.67 -34.04 4.06
N VAL A 190 -13.72 -33.44 3.49
CA VAL A 190 -15.03 -33.29 4.16
C VAL A 190 -16.09 -33.93 3.27
N TRP A 191 -16.98 -34.71 3.88
CA TRP A 191 -18.13 -35.28 3.19
C TRP A 191 -19.26 -34.24 3.17
N LYS A 192 -19.93 -34.09 2.03
CA LYS A 192 -21.12 -33.25 1.86
C LYS A 192 -22.26 -34.11 1.33
N LEU A 193 -23.44 -33.98 1.90
CA LEU A 193 -24.66 -34.56 1.33
C LEU A 193 -24.99 -33.80 0.03
N SER A 194 -25.10 -34.50 -1.10
CA SER A 194 -25.47 -33.93 -2.40
C SER A 194 -26.82 -34.50 -2.84
N LEU A 195 -27.73 -33.63 -3.27
CA LEU A 195 -28.97 -33.98 -3.96
C LEU A 195 -28.90 -33.39 -5.37
N GLU A 196 -28.98 -34.22 -6.40
CA GLU A 196 -28.80 -33.83 -7.80
C GLU A 196 -30.11 -33.96 -8.58
N VAL A 197 -30.31 -33.06 -9.53
CA VAL A 197 -31.41 -33.13 -10.50
C VAL A 197 -30.97 -34.03 -11.66
N GLU A 198 -31.75 -35.07 -11.95
CA GLU A 198 -31.51 -35.96 -13.08
C GLU A 198 -31.61 -35.22 -14.42
N ARG A 199 -30.71 -35.51 -15.36
CA ARG A 199 -30.65 -34.87 -16.67
C ARG A 199 -30.38 -35.92 -17.75
N SER A 200 -31.10 -35.83 -18.86
CA SER A 200 -30.85 -36.71 -20.00
C SER A 200 -29.49 -36.39 -20.64
N ARG A 201 -28.58 -37.38 -20.61
CA ARG A 201 -27.30 -37.31 -21.33
C ARG A 201 -27.49 -37.31 -22.84
N GLU A 202 -28.56 -37.93 -23.31
CA GLU A 202 -28.91 -38.01 -24.74
C GLU A 202 -29.29 -36.63 -25.28
N LEU A 203 -30.09 -35.87 -24.54
CA LEU A 203 -30.49 -34.50 -24.91
C LEU A 203 -29.26 -33.58 -25.06
N LYS A 204 -28.33 -33.64 -24.10
CA LYS A 204 -27.05 -32.91 -24.15
C LYS A 204 -26.25 -33.27 -25.39
N ARG A 205 -26.16 -34.56 -25.73
CA ARG A 205 -25.40 -35.03 -26.89
C ARG A 205 -26.07 -34.60 -28.20
N ALA A 206 -27.39 -34.74 -28.27
CA ALA A 206 -28.17 -34.41 -29.45
C ALA A 206 -28.13 -32.92 -29.80
N VAL A 207 -28.26 -32.02 -28.82
CA VAL A 207 -28.19 -30.56 -29.11
C VAL A 207 -26.80 -30.14 -29.59
N LYS A 208 -25.74 -30.73 -29.03
CA LYS A 208 -24.36 -30.49 -29.49
C LYS A 208 -24.12 -31.02 -30.90
N GLU A 209 -24.68 -32.18 -31.23
CA GLU A 209 -24.55 -32.75 -32.58
C GLU A 209 -25.33 -31.91 -33.60
N ALA A 210 -26.55 -31.47 -33.26
CA ALA A 210 -27.32 -30.54 -34.09
C ALA A 210 -26.55 -29.23 -34.34
N ASN A 211 -25.94 -28.67 -33.29
CA ASN A 211 -25.09 -27.48 -33.40
C ASN A 211 -23.89 -27.72 -34.34
N LYS A 212 -23.18 -28.86 -34.22
CA LYS A 212 -22.08 -29.22 -35.14
C LYS A 212 -22.56 -29.29 -36.59
N LEU A 213 -23.67 -29.99 -36.83
CA LEU A 213 -24.22 -30.15 -38.17
C LEU A 213 -24.57 -28.79 -38.80
N GLN A 214 -25.18 -27.90 -38.01
CA GLN A 214 -25.52 -26.55 -38.46
C GLN A 214 -24.30 -25.68 -38.78
N HIS A 215 -23.17 -25.90 -38.12
CA HIS A 215 -21.97 -25.08 -38.24
C HIS A 215 -20.83 -25.76 -39.02
N GLY A 216 -21.15 -26.67 -39.95
CA GLY A 216 -20.15 -27.26 -40.84
C GLY A 216 -19.23 -28.29 -40.17
N GLY A 217 -19.72 -28.97 -39.14
CA GLY A 217 -19.03 -30.05 -38.43
C GLY A 217 -18.20 -29.61 -37.21
N ILE A 218 -18.22 -28.33 -36.83
CA ILE A 218 -17.54 -27.79 -35.66
C ILE A 218 -18.53 -27.25 -34.63
N LEU A 219 -18.26 -27.43 -33.34
CA LEU A 219 -19.09 -26.85 -32.29
C LEU A 219 -18.89 -25.34 -32.27
N THR A 220 -20.00 -24.61 -32.19
CA THR A 220 -20.01 -23.15 -32.21
C THR A 220 -20.89 -22.62 -31.08
N CYS A 221 -20.34 -21.70 -30.29
CA CYS A 221 -21.06 -21.02 -29.21
C CYS A 221 -22.10 -20.07 -29.80
N GLU A 222 -23.36 -20.30 -29.50
CA GLU A 222 -24.47 -19.48 -30.01
C GLU A 222 -24.53 -18.10 -29.33
N GLY A 223 -23.82 -17.91 -28.22
CA GLY A 223 -23.70 -16.62 -27.54
C GLY A 223 -22.62 -15.69 -28.11
N CYS A 224 -21.51 -16.22 -28.64
CA CYS A 224 -20.37 -15.41 -29.06
C CYS A 224 -19.67 -15.84 -30.37
N GLY A 225 -20.14 -16.88 -31.04
CA GLY A 225 -19.55 -17.40 -32.29
C GLY A 225 -18.21 -18.14 -32.13
N TYR A 226 -17.69 -18.29 -30.91
CA TYR A 226 -16.48 -19.07 -30.67
C TYR A 226 -16.69 -20.51 -31.13
N SER A 227 -15.77 -21.03 -31.95
CA SER A 227 -15.85 -22.38 -32.52
C SER A 227 -14.61 -23.19 -32.18
N ASP A 228 -14.77 -24.46 -31.83
CA ASP A 228 -13.67 -25.36 -31.46
C ASP A 228 -14.08 -26.84 -31.68
N PRO A 229 -13.21 -27.73 -32.18
CA PRO A 229 -13.54 -29.14 -32.35
C PRO A 229 -13.65 -29.93 -31.03
N VAL A 230 -13.11 -29.40 -29.91
CA VAL A 230 -13.08 -30.08 -28.62
C VAL A 230 -14.44 -29.98 -27.91
N ASP A 231 -15.13 -31.11 -27.74
CA ASP A 231 -16.45 -31.18 -27.09
C ASP A 231 -16.49 -30.55 -25.69
N GLY A 232 -15.42 -30.74 -24.91
CA GLY A 232 -15.27 -30.22 -23.55
C GLY A 232 -15.20 -28.70 -23.45
N MET A 233 -15.04 -28.00 -24.58
CA MET A 233 -15.07 -26.54 -24.65
C MET A 233 -16.48 -25.97 -24.79
N PHE A 234 -17.52 -26.81 -24.74
CA PHE A 234 -18.91 -26.38 -24.85
C PHE A 234 -19.83 -27.09 -23.86
N ASP A 235 -20.85 -26.38 -23.42
CA ASP A 235 -21.91 -26.87 -22.55
C ASP A 235 -23.26 -26.74 -23.26
N ALA A 236 -24.16 -27.68 -22.98
CA ALA A 236 -25.57 -27.54 -23.31
C ALA A 236 -26.25 -26.82 -22.14
N HIS A 237 -26.70 -25.60 -22.40
CA HIS A 237 -27.36 -24.73 -21.43
C HIS A 237 -28.87 -24.80 -21.64
N HIS A 238 -29.64 -25.05 -20.58
CA HIS A 238 -31.10 -24.98 -20.68
C HIS A 238 -31.54 -23.52 -20.58
N LEU A 239 -32.40 -23.08 -21.50
CA LEU A 239 -32.95 -21.71 -21.50
C LEU A 239 -33.81 -21.46 -20.25
N GLN A 240 -34.61 -22.46 -19.85
CA GLN A 240 -35.27 -22.50 -18.55
C GLN A 240 -34.51 -23.44 -17.61
N PRO A 241 -34.05 -23.01 -16.42
CA PRO A 241 -33.31 -23.90 -15.51
C PRO A 241 -34.09 -25.16 -15.12
N VAL A 242 -33.41 -26.32 -15.09
CA VAL A 242 -34.02 -27.59 -14.63
C VAL A 242 -34.40 -27.59 -13.14
N SER A 243 -33.84 -26.66 -12.36
CA SER A 243 -34.21 -26.47 -10.96
C SER A 243 -35.62 -25.92 -10.76
N CYS A 244 -36.30 -25.46 -11.82
CA CYS A 244 -37.66 -24.94 -11.74
C CYS A 244 -38.74 -26.03 -11.58
N GLY A 245 -38.38 -27.32 -11.72
CA GLY A 245 -39.30 -28.45 -11.58
C GLY A 245 -39.11 -29.51 -12.66
N GLU A 246 -39.75 -30.66 -12.46
CA GLU A 246 -39.79 -31.76 -13.43
C GLU A 246 -40.59 -31.34 -14.68
N ARG A 247 -40.06 -31.69 -15.85
CA ARG A 247 -40.66 -31.41 -17.15
C ARG A 247 -40.03 -32.27 -18.23
N GLU A 248 -40.70 -32.38 -19.37
CA GLU A 248 -40.07 -32.82 -20.62
C GLU A 248 -39.28 -31.67 -21.22
N SER A 249 -38.09 -31.95 -21.74
CA SER A 249 -37.25 -30.96 -22.44
C SER A 249 -36.90 -31.49 -23.82
N THR A 250 -36.93 -30.60 -24.80
CA THR A 250 -36.63 -30.84 -26.21
C THR A 250 -35.28 -30.21 -26.58
N LEU A 251 -34.82 -30.35 -27.83
CA LEU A 251 -33.58 -29.68 -28.25
C LEU A 251 -33.71 -28.16 -28.27
N ASP A 252 -34.91 -27.64 -28.56
CA ASP A 252 -35.21 -26.20 -28.64
C ASP A 252 -35.16 -25.52 -27.25
N ASP A 253 -35.22 -26.30 -26.18
CA ASP A 253 -35.07 -25.82 -24.80
C ASP A 253 -33.60 -25.61 -24.40
N LEU A 254 -32.65 -25.91 -25.30
CA LEU A 254 -31.23 -25.85 -25.05
C LEU A 254 -30.48 -25.03 -26.09
N VAL A 255 -29.34 -24.50 -25.65
CA VAL A 255 -28.41 -23.74 -26.47
C VAL A 255 -26.98 -24.18 -26.15
N VAL A 256 -26.11 -24.18 -27.15
CA VAL A 256 -24.70 -24.53 -27.01
C VAL A 256 -23.87 -23.27 -26.70
N LEU A 257 -23.21 -23.27 -25.54
CA LEU A 257 -22.40 -22.14 -25.07
C LEU A 257 -20.98 -22.57 -24.70
N CYS A 258 -20.00 -21.69 -24.93
CA CYS A 258 -18.65 -21.85 -24.36
C CYS A 258 -18.65 -21.58 -22.84
N PRO A 259 -17.65 -22.05 -22.07
CA PRO A 259 -17.58 -21.88 -20.62
C PRO A 259 -17.75 -20.43 -20.15
N THR A 260 -17.20 -19.48 -20.91
CA THR A 260 -17.31 -18.05 -20.58
C THR A 260 -18.74 -17.56 -20.75
N CYS A 261 -19.39 -17.84 -21.88
CA CYS A 261 -20.77 -17.41 -22.14
C CYS A 261 -21.75 -18.11 -21.21
N HIS A 262 -21.55 -19.41 -20.96
CA HIS A 262 -22.36 -20.18 -20.02
C HIS A 262 -22.27 -19.59 -18.59
N ARG A 263 -21.07 -19.25 -18.12
CA ARG A 263 -20.92 -18.55 -16.83
C ARG A 263 -21.56 -17.16 -16.87
N TRP A 264 -21.43 -16.44 -17.97
CA TRP A 264 -21.93 -15.07 -18.11
C TRP A 264 -23.46 -15.03 -17.97
N VAL A 265 -24.19 -15.94 -18.62
CA VAL A 265 -25.66 -15.96 -18.53
C VAL A 265 -26.16 -16.18 -17.10
N HIS A 266 -25.45 -16.99 -16.31
CA HIS A 266 -25.79 -17.21 -14.90
C HIS A 266 -25.37 -16.04 -13.99
N VAL A 267 -24.23 -15.41 -14.27
CA VAL A 267 -23.72 -14.28 -13.44
C VAL A 267 -24.50 -12.98 -13.70
N LYS A 268 -24.96 -12.76 -14.94
CA LYS A 268 -25.72 -11.56 -15.33
C LYS A 268 -27.21 -11.79 -15.45
N GLY A 269 -27.69 -13.00 -15.20
CA GLY A 269 -29.11 -13.28 -14.99
C GLY A 269 -29.64 -12.51 -13.78
N GLN A 270 -30.96 -12.35 -13.71
CA GLN A 270 -31.60 -11.68 -12.57
C GLN A 270 -31.42 -12.49 -11.28
N ASP A 271 -31.54 -13.81 -11.40
CA ASP A 271 -31.28 -14.77 -10.33
C ASP A 271 -30.95 -16.17 -10.91
N LYS A 272 -30.88 -17.19 -10.05
CA LYS A 272 -30.55 -18.58 -10.44
C LYS A 272 -31.61 -19.24 -11.32
N LEU A 273 -32.85 -18.76 -11.28
CA LEU A 273 -33.99 -19.29 -12.03
C LEU A 273 -34.25 -18.48 -13.32
N ALA A 274 -33.65 -17.29 -13.45
CA ALA A 274 -33.73 -16.42 -14.62
C ALA A 274 -32.34 -16.07 -15.19
N PRO A 275 -31.69 -17.00 -15.93
CA PRO A 275 -30.47 -16.71 -16.68
C PRO A 275 -30.68 -15.58 -17.69
N LEU A 276 -29.60 -14.87 -18.03
CA LEU A 276 -29.65 -13.84 -19.06
C LEU A 276 -30.06 -14.43 -20.42
N PRO A 277 -31.09 -13.88 -21.11
CA PRO A 277 -31.48 -14.35 -22.43
C PRO A 277 -30.34 -14.25 -23.46
N ILE A 278 -30.23 -15.26 -24.34
CA ILE A 278 -29.17 -15.33 -25.35
C ILE A 278 -29.14 -14.11 -26.29
N PRO A 279 -30.27 -13.56 -26.77
CA PRO A 279 -30.23 -12.33 -27.56
C PRO A 279 -29.57 -11.17 -26.82
N LYS A 280 -29.78 -11.05 -25.51
CA LYS A 280 -29.15 -10.01 -24.69
C LYS A 280 -27.67 -10.27 -24.47
N LEU A 281 -27.28 -11.54 -24.28
CA LEU A 281 -25.86 -11.93 -24.25
C LEU A 281 -25.16 -11.52 -25.55
N ARG A 282 -25.78 -11.79 -26.71
CA ARG A 282 -25.23 -11.46 -28.02
C ARG A 282 -25.06 -9.95 -28.22
N GLU A 283 -26.05 -9.17 -27.80
CA GLU A 283 -25.96 -7.69 -27.79
C GLU A 283 -24.75 -7.21 -26.96
N ILE A 284 -24.56 -7.74 -25.75
CA ILE A 284 -23.41 -7.43 -24.89
C ILE A 284 -22.08 -7.83 -25.55
N LYS A 285 -22.09 -8.89 -26.36
CA LYS A 285 -20.93 -9.38 -27.13
C LYS A 285 -20.71 -8.64 -28.44
N GLY A 286 -21.55 -7.67 -28.79
CA GLY A 286 -21.46 -6.95 -30.06
C GLY A 286 -21.86 -7.80 -31.27
N LEU A 287 -22.68 -8.83 -31.08
CA LEU A 287 -23.22 -9.69 -32.14
C LEU A 287 -24.70 -9.40 -32.38
N PRO A 288 -25.19 -9.56 -33.62
CA PRO A 288 -26.61 -9.42 -33.92
C PRO A 288 -27.43 -10.49 -33.19
N PRO A 289 -28.68 -10.23 -32.77
CA PRO A 289 -29.54 -11.25 -32.20
C PRO A 289 -29.78 -12.40 -33.20
N ILE A 290 -30.00 -13.61 -32.69
CA ILE A 290 -30.45 -14.78 -33.48
C ILE A 290 -31.97 -14.73 -33.57
#